data_AF-A0A8B8MZJ3-F1
#
_entry.id   AF-A0A8B8MZJ3-F1
#
_cell.length_a   1.000
_cell.length_b   1.000
_cell.length_c   1.000
_cell.angle_alpha   90.00
_cell.angle_beta   90.00
_cell.angle_gamma   90.00
#
_symmetry.space_group_name_H-M   'P 1'
#
loop_
_entity.id
_entity.type
_entity.pdbx_description
1 polymer ?
#
loop_
_entity_poly.entity_id
_entity_poly.type
_entity_poly.pdbx_seq_one_letter_code
_entity_poly.pdbx_strand_id
1 'polypeptide(L)'
;MGTLELQPPPTTRLAKLEDPVNEDDLSPIEEVRLTVNNDDDPTLPVWTFRMWFLGLLSCSLLSFLNQFFAYRTEPLVITQITVQVATLPIGRFMAEALPEAKFRIPGLGSRLFSLNPGPFNMKEHVLISIFANAGSAFGSGSAYGVSIVNIIKAFYGRSISFFAGWLLIVTTQVLGYGWAGLLRKYVVEPAHIWWPATLVQVSLFRALHERDERRMSRAKFFLIVLICSFSWYAVPGYLFTTLRNISWVCWAFSNSVTAQQIGSGLQGLGLGALTLDWTVVASFLFSPLISPFFAIANVLAGYILIIVVIPIAYWGFNLYSADRFPILSSDLFTAQGQRYNITAIVNHKFELDIPKYEEQGRIHISTFFALAYGFGFAAIASTLTHVAFFYGREIYKRYRASHKGKADIHTKLMRKYKDIPSWWFHLLLVVSLAVSLALCIFLNEQVQMPWWGLLFASALAFGFTLPVSIITATTNQV
;
A
#
# COMPACT_ATOMS: atom_id res chain seq x y z
N MET A 1 -27.25 -64.92 -33.99
CA MET A 1 -26.05 -64.23 -33.48
C MET A 1 -26.52 -62.93 -32.87
N GLY A 2 -26.73 -62.92 -31.55
CA GLY A 2 -27.19 -61.74 -30.81
C GLY A 2 -26.04 -60.75 -30.64
N THR A 3 -26.29 -59.51 -31.02
CA THR A 3 -25.37 -58.38 -30.82
C THR A 3 -25.35 -58.02 -29.34
N LEU A 4 -24.17 -58.12 -28.72
CA LEU A 4 -23.87 -57.65 -27.38
C LEU A 4 -24.01 -56.11 -27.36
N GLU A 5 -25.11 -55.61 -26.81
CA GLU A 5 -25.20 -54.22 -26.36
C GLU A 5 -24.36 -54.07 -25.08
N LEU A 6 -23.25 -53.33 -25.20
CA LEU A 6 -22.47 -52.88 -24.06
C LEU A 6 -23.28 -51.83 -23.29
N GLN A 7 -23.80 -52.20 -22.12
CA GLN A 7 -24.29 -51.23 -21.14
C GLN A 7 -23.15 -50.26 -20.75
N PRO A 8 -23.37 -48.94 -20.77
CA PRO A 8 -22.43 -48.03 -20.14
C PRO A 8 -22.40 -48.29 -18.62
N PRO A 9 -21.24 -48.06 -17.95
CA PRO A 9 -21.13 -48.30 -16.51
C PRO A 9 -22.14 -47.43 -15.76
N PRO A 10 -22.65 -47.89 -14.60
CA PRO A 10 -23.61 -47.11 -13.84
C PRO A 10 -22.95 -45.78 -13.50
N THR A 11 -23.58 -44.69 -13.95
CA THR A 11 -23.21 -43.36 -13.53
C THR A 11 -23.50 -43.31 -12.04
N THR A 12 -22.48 -43.53 -11.21
CA THR A 12 -22.54 -43.19 -9.81
C THR A 12 -22.73 -41.67 -9.79
N ARG A 13 -23.99 -41.23 -9.80
CA ARG A 13 -24.35 -39.92 -9.29
C ARG A 13 -23.86 -39.94 -7.85
N LEU A 14 -22.64 -39.45 -7.64
CA LEU A 14 -22.29 -38.74 -6.43
C LEU A 14 -23.24 -37.55 -6.38
N ALA A 15 -24.47 -37.81 -5.98
CA ALA A 15 -25.25 -36.84 -5.25
C ALA A 15 -24.45 -36.59 -3.98
N LYS A 16 -23.46 -35.71 -4.07
CA LYS A 16 -23.13 -34.87 -2.92
C LYS A 16 -24.46 -34.22 -2.59
N LEU A 17 -25.08 -34.69 -1.51
CA LEU A 17 -26.01 -33.90 -0.74
C LEU A 17 -25.25 -32.62 -0.41
N GLU A 18 -25.39 -31.60 -1.26
CA GLU A 18 -25.12 -30.25 -0.85
C GLU A 18 -26.17 -29.98 0.23
N ASP A 19 -25.76 -30.06 1.49
CA ASP A 19 -26.53 -29.47 2.58
C ASP A 19 -26.96 -28.07 2.10
N PRO A 20 -28.23 -27.66 2.31
CA PRO A 20 -28.68 -26.36 1.86
C PRO A 20 -27.75 -25.32 2.47
N VAL A 21 -26.94 -24.69 1.61
CA VAL A 21 -25.97 -23.67 2.04
C VAL A 21 -26.79 -22.58 2.70
N ASN A 22 -26.68 -22.47 4.02
CA ASN A 22 -27.41 -21.46 4.75
C ASN A 22 -26.95 -20.10 4.23
N GLU A 23 -27.89 -19.26 3.76
CA GLU A 23 -27.57 -17.90 3.30
C GLU A 23 -26.87 -17.08 4.40
N ASP A 24 -27.00 -17.48 5.67
CA ASP A 24 -26.31 -16.91 6.82
C ASP A 24 -24.79 -17.21 6.90
N ASP A 25 -24.31 -18.18 6.12
CA ASP A 25 -22.92 -18.60 6.05
C ASP A 25 -22.20 -18.06 4.81
N LEU A 26 -22.89 -17.29 3.96
CA LEU A 26 -22.29 -16.68 2.78
C LEU A 26 -21.98 -15.20 3.04
N SER A 27 -20.78 -14.77 2.62
CA SER A 27 -20.46 -13.35 2.56
C SER A 27 -21.32 -12.65 1.50
N PRO A 28 -21.84 -11.43 1.75
CA PRO A 28 -22.64 -10.68 0.78
C PRO A 28 -21.83 -10.19 -0.43
N ILE A 29 -20.50 -10.17 -0.35
CA ILE A 29 -19.60 -9.79 -1.46
C ILE A 29 -19.19 -11.06 -2.21
N GLU A 30 -19.48 -11.10 -3.52
CA GLU A 30 -19.23 -12.26 -4.35
C GLU A 30 -17.75 -12.60 -4.44
N GLU A 31 -16.89 -11.59 -4.59
CA GLU A 31 -15.44 -11.75 -4.67
C GLU A 31 -14.88 -12.40 -3.39
N VAL A 32 -15.40 -12.01 -2.22
CA VAL A 32 -15.02 -12.60 -0.92
C VAL A 32 -15.47 -14.06 -0.87
N ARG A 33 -16.73 -14.35 -1.24
CA ARG A 33 -17.28 -15.71 -1.25
C ARG A 33 -16.50 -16.67 -2.16
N LEU A 34 -15.97 -16.19 -3.28
CA LEU A 34 -15.19 -17.00 -4.21
C LEU A 34 -13.75 -17.24 -3.75
N THR A 35 -13.21 -16.35 -2.91
CA THR A 35 -11.78 -16.33 -2.56
C THR A 35 -11.48 -16.78 -1.14
N VAL A 36 -12.37 -16.57 -0.18
CA VAL A 36 -12.15 -16.87 1.24
C VAL A 36 -12.97 -18.09 1.64
N ASN A 37 -12.35 -19.04 2.35
CA ASN A 37 -13.07 -20.20 2.89
C ASN A 37 -13.87 -19.79 4.15
N ASN A 38 -14.99 -20.48 4.38
CA ASN A 38 -15.85 -20.27 5.54
C ASN A 38 -15.50 -21.16 6.73
N ASP A 39 -14.37 -21.89 6.64
CA ASP A 39 -13.91 -22.81 7.67
C ASP A 39 -12.63 -22.30 8.33
N ASP A 40 -12.54 -22.53 9.64
CA ASP A 40 -11.37 -22.16 10.44
C ASP A 40 -11.11 -23.23 11.52
N ASP A 41 -9.84 -23.64 11.63
CA ASP A 41 -9.33 -24.56 12.66
C ASP A 41 -8.53 -23.79 13.72
N PRO A 42 -9.09 -23.52 14.92
CA PRO A 42 -8.43 -22.77 15.98
C PRO A 42 -7.25 -23.50 16.65
N THR A 43 -7.03 -24.78 16.37
CA THR A 43 -6.02 -25.59 17.05
C THR A 43 -4.61 -25.47 16.45
N LEU A 44 -4.52 -24.91 15.24
CA LEU A 44 -3.24 -24.75 14.55
C LEU A 44 -2.26 -23.85 15.33
N PRO A 45 -1.00 -24.26 15.50
CA PRO A 45 0.00 -23.44 16.19
C PRO A 45 0.35 -22.19 15.38
N VAL A 46 0.42 -21.04 16.03
CA VAL A 46 0.74 -19.75 15.37
C VAL A 46 1.93 -19.02 15.99
N TRP A 47 2.16 -19.23 17.29
CA TRP A 47 3.28 -18.66 18.04
C TRP A 47 4.51 -19.58 17.99
N THR A 48 5.15 -19.66 16.82
CA THR A 48 6.29 -20.55 16.60
C THR A 48 7.60 -19.79 16.44
N PHE A 49 8.72 -20.46 16.69
CA PHE A 49 10.04 -19.90 16.43
C PHE A 49 10.20 -19.46 14.97
N ARG A 50 9.72 -20.28 14.02
CA ARG A 50 9.74 -19.99 12.58
C ARG A 50 9.01 -18.69 12.25
N MET A 51 7.82 -18.49 12.82
CA MET A 51 7.02 -17.27 12.61
C MET A 51 7.81 -16.02 13.02
N TRP A 52 8.40 -16.02 14.22
CA TRP A 52 9.18 -14.88 14.71
C TRP A 52 10.46 -14.66 13.92
N PHE A 53 11.22 -15.71 13.67
CA PHE A 53 12.51 -15.63 12.97
C PHE A 53 12.32 -15.15 11.53
N LEU A 54 11.44 -15.81 10.75
CA LEU A 54 11.18 -15.44 9.36
C LEU A 54 10.44 -14.10 9.26
N GLY A 55 9.52 -13.81 10.18
CA GLY A 55 8.79 -12.55 10.23
C GLY A 55 9.71 -11.35 10.46
N LEU A 56 10.54 -11.38 11.52
CA LEU A 56 11.47 -10.28 11.83
C LEU A 56 12.54 -10.09 10.75
N LEU A 57 13.09 -11.19 10.22
CA LEU A 57 14.04 -11.13 9.11
C LEU A 57 13.41 -10.50 7.87
N SER A 58 12.20 -10.93 7.51
CA SER A 58 11.47 -10.41 6.36
C SER A 58 11.10 -8.94 6.53
N CYS A 59 10.63 -8.53 7.71
CA CYS A 59 10.34 -7.14 8.03
C CYS A 59 11.58 -6.25 7.84
N SER A 60 12.72 -6.67 8.39
CA SER A 60 13.98 -5.91 8.34
C SER A 60 14.53 -5.82 6.92
N LEU A 61 14.56 -6.94 6.20
CA LEU A 61 15.05 -7.01 4.83
C LEU A 61 14.18 -6.17 3.89
N LEU A 62 12.85 -6.29 4.02
CA LEU A 62 11.92 -5.60 3.13
C LEU A 62 11.92 -4.09 3.36
N SER A 63 12.08 -3.64 4.61
CA SER A 63 12.24 -2.23 4.94
C SER A 63 13.51 -1.64 4.34
N PHE A 64 14.65 -2.35 4.44
CA PHE A 64 15.90 -1.94 3.82
C PHE A 64 15.80 -1.85 2.29
N LEU A 65 15.31 -2.91 1.65
CA LEU A 65 15.21 -2.97 0.18
C LEU A 65 14.28 -1.88 -0.37
N ASN A 66 13.10 -1.69 0.23
CA ASN A 66 12.18 -0.65 -0.21
C ASN A 66 12.75 0.75 -0.01
N GLN A 67 13.46 1.00 1.10
CA GLN A 67 14.13 2.28 1.29
C GLN A 67 15.20 2.53 0.23
N PHE A 68 15.97 1.49 -0.13
CA PHE A 68 16.98 1.58 -1.17
C PHE A 68 16.37 1.88 -2.55
N PHE A 69 15.29 1.19 -2.92
CA PHE A 69 14.62 1.38 -4.21
C PHE A 69 13.77 2.65 -4.31
N ALA A 70 13.40 3.27 -3.18
CA ALA A 70 12.61 4.51 -3.17
C ALA A 70 13.31 5.71 -3.83
N TYR A 71 14.64 5.69 -3.95
CA TYR A 71 15.40 6.77 -4.59
C TYR A 71 15.55 6.61 -6.11
N ARG A 72 14.95 5.58 -6.72
CA ARG A 72 14.92 5.44 -8.18
C ARG A 72 13.94 6.44 -8.79
N THR A 73 14.26 6.93 -10.00
CA THR A 73 13.37 7.81 -10.78
C THR A 73 11.97 7.21 -10.94
N GLU A 74 11.91 5.91 -11.24
CA GLU A 74 10.69 5.13 -11.21
C GLU A 74 10.78 4.18 -10.01
N PRO A 75 10.05 4.49 -8.92
CA PRO A 75 10.17 3.75 -7.68
C PRO A 75 9.75 2.31 -7.89
N LEU A 76 10.52 1.40 -7.29
CA LEU A 76 10.21 -0.02 -7.25
C LEU A 76 9.82 -0.40 -5.83
N VAL A 77 8.60 -0.90 -5.67
CA VAL A 77 8.08 -1.35 -4.38
C VAL A 77 8.06 -2.88 -4.34
N ILE A 78 8.79 -3.46 -3.39
CA ILE A 78 8.73 -4.89 -3.10
C ILE A 78 7.68 -5.09 -2.00
N THR A 79 6.64 -5.84 -2.31
CA THR A 79 5.50 -6.08 -1.41
C THR A 79 5.67 -7.38 -0.61
N GLN A 80 4.80 -7.58 0.38
CA GLN A 80 4.73 -8.82 1.17
C GLN A 80 4.53 -10.11 0.33
N ILE A 81 4.05 -10.01 -0.92
CA ILE A 81 3.85 -11.15 -1.83
C ILE A 81 5.16 -11.90 -2.06
N THR A 82 6.28 -11.20 -2.23
CA THR A 82 7.59 -11.82 -2.43
C THR A 82 7.98 -12.68 -1.23
N VAL A 83 7.71 -12.19 -0.02
CA VAL A 83 7.95 -12.95 1.22
C VAL A 83 7.02 -14.16 1.27
N GLN A 84 5.73 -13.98 1.01
CA GLN A 84 4.76 -15.08 0.98
C GLN A 84 5.17 -16.22 0.04
N VAL A 85 5.78 -15.92 -1.11
CA VAL A 85 6.28 -16.96 -2.02
C VAL A 85 7.56 -17.61 -1.48
N ALA A 86 8.50 -16.80 -0.97
CA ALA A 86 9.79 -17.27 -0.49
C ALA A 86 9.71 -18.08 0.82
N THR A 87 8.82 -17.70 1.74
CA THR A 87 8.76 -18.31 3.07
C THR A 87 8.07 -19.66 3.08
N LEU A 88 7.34 -20.04 2.03
CA LEU A 88 6.76 -21.37 1.92
C LEU A 88 7.82 -22.49 1.86
N PRO A 89 8.76 -22.53 0.89
CA PRO A 89 9.78 -23.59 0.85
C PRO A 89 10.71 -23.51 2.06
N ILE A 90 11.07 -22.31 2.51
CA ILE A 90 11.93 -22.12 3.70
C ILE A 90 11.22 -22.64 4.96
N GLY A 91 9.94 -22.31 5.14
CA GLY A 91 9.13 -22.74 6.28
C GLY A 91 8.95 -24.26 6.32
N ARG A 92 8.72 -24.91 5.17
CA ARG A 92 8.68 -26.38 5.05
C ARG A 92 10.03 -27.00 5.37
N PHE A 93 11.12 -26.46 4.82
CA PHE A 93 12.47 -26.93 5.13
C PHE A 93 12.79 -26.80 6.62
N MET A 94 12.45 -25.68 7.25
CA MET A 94 12.61 -25.49 8.70
C MET A 94 11.73 -26.44 9.51
N ALA A 95 10.54 -26.80 9.02
CA ALA A 95 9.68 -27.78 9.67
C ALA A 95 10.22 -29.23 9.57
N GLU A 96 11.05 -29.53 8.57
CA GLU A 96 11.73 -30.83 8.47
C GLU A 96 13.07 -30.85 9.20
N ALA A 97 13.80 -29.73 9.21
CA ALA A 97 15.15 -29.65 9.77
C ALA A 97 15.21 -29.32 11.28
N LEU A 98 14.22 -28.59 11.83
CA LEU A 98 14.25 -28.18 13.23
C LEU A 98 13.82 -29.30 14.18
N PRO A 99 14.47 -29.41 15.36
CA PRO A 99 14.15 -30.45 16.32
C PRO A 99 12.76 -30.24 16.96
N GLU A 100 12.00 -31.33 17.06
CA GLU A 100 10.71 -31.37 17.77
C GLU A 100 10.86 -31.45 19.31
N ALA A 101 12.11 -31.48 19.79
CA ALA A 101 12.43 -31.63 21.20
C ALA A 101 11.78 -30.53 22.05
N LYS A 102 11.04 -30.94 23.08
CA LYS A 102 10.39 -30.04 24.03
C LYS A 102 11.38 -29.71 25.15
N PHE A 103 11.67 -28.43 25.32
CA PHE A 103 12.55 -27.93 26.39
C PHE A 103 11.83 -26.90 27.26
N ARG A 104 12.32 -26.70 28.48
CA ARG A 104 11.83 -25.67 29.40
C ARG A 104 12.79 -24.50 29.37
N ILE A 105 12.27 -23.29 29.25
CA ILE A 105 13.08 -22.06 29.35
C ILE A 105 13.19 -21.71 30.84
N PRO A 106 14.40 -21.66 31.43
CA PRO A 106 14.58 -21.24 32.82
C PRO A 106 13.98 -19.85 33.05
N GLY A 107 13.11 -19.70 34.05
CA GLY A 107 12.46 -18.42 34.39
C GLY A 107 11.10 -18.15 33.74
N LEU A 108 10.66 -18.96 32.77
CA LEU A 108 9.36 -18.79 32.07
C LEU A 108 8.27 -19.80 32.51
N GLY A 109 8.37 -20.31 33.74
CA GLY A 109 7.42 -21.23 34.36
C GLY A 109 7.48 -22.67 33.83
N SER A 110 6.38 -23.42 33.99
CA SER A 110 6.27 -24.85 33.62
C SER A 110 5.96 -25.12 32.13
N ARG A 111 5.92 -24.08 31.30
CA ARG A 111 5.56 -24.22 29.87
C ARG A 111 6.69 -24.92 29.10
N LEU A 112 6.30 -25.93 28.31
CA LEU A 112 7.18 -26.64 27.40
C LEU A 112 7.21 -25.90 26.07
N PHE A 113 8.40 -25.54 25.60
CA PHE A 113 8.64 -24.89 24.32
C PHE A 113 9.24 -25.91 23.35
N SER A 114 8.89 -25.79 22.07
CA SER A 114 9.52 -26.54 20.99
C SER A 114 9.88 -25.58 19.88
N LEU A 115 11.05 -25.78 19.25
CA LEU A 115 11.43 -25.05 18.04
C LEU A 115 10.57 -25.46 16.84
N ASN A 116 10.04 -26.69 16.87
CA ASN A 116 9.20 -27.26 15.85
C ASN A 116 7.95 -27.91 16.48
N PRO A 117 6.86 -27.16 16.69
CA PRO A 117 5.63 -27.68 17.30
C PRO A 117 4.78 -28.50 16.33
N GLY A 118 5.13 -28.58 15.05
CA GLY A 118 4.40 -29.31 14.02
C GLY A 118 4.67 -28.77 12.62
N PRO A 119 3.97 -29.32 11.60
CA PRO A 119 4.13 -28.93 10.20
C PRO A 119 3.90 -27.44 9.97
N PHE A 120 4.59 -26.89 8.96
CA PHE A 120 4.39 -25.50 8.55
C PHE A 120 2.96 -25.29 8.03
N ASN A 121 2.19 -24.45 8.72
CA ASN A 121 0.77 -24.24 8.45
C ASN A 121 0.49 -22.84 7.90
N MET A 122 -0.70 -22.67 7.33
CA MET A 122 -1.11 -21.43 6.67
C MET A 122 -1.16 -20.22 7.62
N LYS A 123 -1.49 -20.41 8.92
CA LYS A 123 -1.57 -19.30 9.88
C LYS A 123 -0.20 -18.78 10.30
N GLU A 124 0.76 -19.67 10.54
CA GLU A 124 2.17 -19.27 10.72
C GLU A 124 2.65 -18.46 9.51
N HIS A 125 2.29 -18.90 8.31
CA HIS A 125 2.67 -18.23 7.08
C HIS A 125 2.03 -16.84 6.91
N VAL A 126 0.74 -16.71 7.20
CA VAL A 126 0.02 -15.43 7.18
C VAL A 126 0.65 -14.44 8.15
N LEU A 127 1.01 -14.88 9.36
CA LEU A 127 1.67 -14.01 10.34
C LEU A 127 3.05 -13.53 9.87
N ILE A 128 3.85 -14.40 9.23
CA ILE A 128 5.13 -14.00 8.63
C ILE A 128 4.91 -12.91 7.57
N SER A 129 3.89 -13.05 6.71
CA SER A 129 3.55 -12.04 5.71
C SER A 129 3.08 -10.72 6.33
N ILE A 130 2.37 -10.74 7.47
CA ILE A 130 1.98 -9.50 8.18
C ILE A 130 3.22 -8.74 8.68
N PHE A 131 4.23 -9.43 9.20
CA PHE A 131 5.51 -8.79 9.56
C PHE A 131 6.20 -8.19 8.33
N ALA A 132 6.22 -8.91 7.22
CA ALA A 132 6.74 -8.38 5.97
C ALA A 132 5.97 -7.13 5.52
N ASN A 133 4.64 -7.14 5.62
CA ASN A 133 3.79 -6.02 5.24
C ASN A 133 4.16 -4.74 5.99
N ALA A 134 4.38 -4.86 7.31
CA ALA A 134 4.86 -3.76 8.14
C ALA A 134 6.22 -3.24 7.67
N GLY A 135 7.13 -4.13 7.26
CA GLY A 135 8.42 -3.78 6.67
C GLY A 135 8.33 -3.05 5.33
N SER A 136 7.31 -3.34 4.51
CA SER A 136 7.03 -2.64 3.24
C SER A 136 6.08 -1.44 3.39
N ALA A 137 5.95 -0.86 4.58
CA ALA A 137 5.04 0.26 4.88
C ALA A 137 3.62 0.03 4.32
N PHE A 138 3.06 -1.16 4.54
CA PHE A 138 1.73 -1.57 4.08
C PHE A 138 1.54 -1.60 2.56
N GLY A 139 2.63 -1.87 1.82
CA GLY A 139 2.62 -1.89 0.36
C GLY A 139 2.92 -0.52 -0.27
N SER A 140 3.14 0.53 0.53
CA SER A 140 3.60 1.85 0.05
C SER A 140 5.12 1.94 -0.12
N GLY A 141 5.87 0.90 0.26
CA GLY A 141 7.32 0.82 0.08
C GLY A 141 8.09 1.39 1.27
N SER A 142 8.54 2.64 1.16
CA SER A 142 9.34 3.31 2.19
C SER A 142 8.44 4.01 3.21
N ALA A 143 8.90 4.10 4.47
CA ALA A 143 8.21 4.89 5.49
C ALA A 143 8.26 6.37 5.12
N TYR A 144 7.09 6.98 4.94
CA TYR A 144 6.96 8.36 4.47
C TYR A 144 7.74 9.38 5.32
N GLY A 145 7.83 9.15 6.64
CA GLY A 145 8.60 9.99 7.57
C GLY A 145 10.09 10.08 7.24
N VAL A 146 10.67 9.12 6.51
CA VAL A 146 12.08 9.19 6.05
C VAL A 146 12.29 10.36 5.09
N SER A 147 11.27 10.75 4.32
CA SER A 147 11.33 11.91 3.43
C SER A 147 11.64 13.21 4.19
N ILE A 148 11.16 13.37 5.42
CA ILE A 148 11.47 14.54 6.26
C ILE A 148 12.97 14.57 6.58
N VAL A 149 13.54 13.43 6.96
CA VAL A 149 14.98 13.29 7.23
C VAL A 149 15.81 13.56 5.96
N ASN A 150 15.35 13.06 4.81
CA ASN A 150 15.99 13.32 3.51
C ASN A 150 15.97 14.79 3.14
N ILE A 151 14.85 15.49 3.34
CA ILE A 151 14.73 16.92 3.08
C ILE A 151 15.73 17.71 3.93
N ILE A 152 15.80 17.43 5.23
CA ILE A 152 16.74 18.10 6.15
C ILE A 152 18.20 17.87 5.72
N LYS A 153 18.57 16.62 5.40
CA LYS A 153 19.96 16.27 5.07
C LYS A 153 20.38 16.64 3.65
N ALA A 154 19.59 16.25 2.65
CA ALA A 154 19.97 16.36 1.24
C ALA A 154 19.61 17.71 0.62
N PHE A 155 18.48 18.32 1.01
CA PHE A 155 18.03 19.59 0.41
C PHE A 155 18.46 20.80 1.23
N TYR A 156 18.36 20.73 2.56
CA TYR A 156 18.76 21.83 3.44
C TYR A 156 20.22 21.74 3.93
N GLY A 157 20.92 20.64 3.66
CA GLY A 157 22.32 20.46 4.07
C GLY A 157 22.52 20.45 5.59
N ARG A 158 21.49 20.09 6.35
CA ARG A 158 21.51 20.10 7.83
C ARG A 158 21.68 18.70 8.39
N SER A 159 22.15 18.65 9.63
CA SER A 159 22.22 17.40 10.38
C SER A 159 21.00 17.25 11.29
N ILE A 160 20.43 16.06 11.28
CA ILE A 160 19.46 15.60 12.28
C ILE A 160 20.08 14.40 12.97
N SER A 161 20.00 14.39 14.30
CA SER A 161 20.54 13.29 15.10
C SER A 161 19.80 11.98 14.77
N PHE A 162 20.52 10.85 14.86
CA PHE A 162 19.91 9.55 14.63
C PHE A 162 18.69 9.32 15.54
N PHE A 163 18.80 9.68 16.82
CA PHE A 163 17.73 9.50 17.79
C PHE A 163 16.49 10.35 17.46
N ALA A 164 16.67 11.62 17.07
CA ALA A 164 15.56 12.47 16.65
C ALA A 164 14.86 11.91 15.40
N GLY A 165 15.63 11.52 14.37
CA GLY A 165 15.07 10.93 13.15
C GLY A 165 14.37 9.59 13.41
N TRP A 166 14.97 8.73 14.24
CA TRP A 166 14.39 7.44 14.61
C TRP A 166 13.08 7.60 15.39
N LEU A 167 13.05 8.47 16.41
CA LEU A 167 11.83 8.78 17.15
C LEU A 167 10.74 9.37 16.25
N LEU A 168 11.10 10.29 15.36
CA LEU A 168 10.17 10.88 14.39
C LEU A 168 9.54 9.80 13.51
N ILE A 169 10.35 8.91 12.91
CA ILE A 169 9.85 7.84 12.04
C ILE A 169 9.02 6.81 12.83
N VAL A 170 9.51 6.35 13.97
CA VAL A 170 8.80 5.33 14.77
C VAL A 170 7.47 5.86 15.28
N THR A 171 7.43 7.08 15.83
CA THR A 171 6.19 7.62 16.38
C THR A 171 5.13 7.85 15.30
N THR A 172 5.50 8.35 14.12
CA THR A 172 4.55 8.52 13.00
C THR A 172 3.93 7.19 12.55
N GLN A 173 4.72 6.11 12.44
CA GLN A 173 4.22 4.78 12.07
C GLN A 173 3.34 4.16 13.17
N VAL A 174 3.80 4.24 14.43
CA VAL A 174 3.10 3.64 15.58
C VAL A 174 1.77 4.34 15.83
N LEU A 175 1.72 5.67 15.74
CA LEU A 175 0.50 6.46 15.94
C LEU A 175 -0.64 6.03 15.00
N GLY A 176 -0.33 5.64 13.76
CA GLY A 176 -1.31 5.08 12.81
C GLY A 176 -1.97 3.78 13.29
N TYR A 177 -1.22 2.87 13.93
CA TYR A 177 -1.78 1.64 14.52
C TYR A 177 -2.75 1.94 15.66
N GLY A 178 -2.51 3.01 16.42
CA GLY A 178 -3.42 3.49 17.45
C GLY A 178 -4.79 3.83 16.86
N TRP A 179 -4.82 4.63 15.79
CA TRP A 179 -6.07 5.00 15.10
C TRP A 179 -6.79 3.81 14.48
N ALA A 180 -6.06 2.94 13.78
CA ALA A 180 -6.62 1.74 13.17
C ALA A 180 -7.30 0.83 14.19
N GLY A 181 -6.71 0.70 15.38
CA GLY A 181 -7.29 -0.06 16.49
C GLY A 181 -8.62 0.49 17.01
N LEU A 182 -8.72 1.81 17.16
CA LEU A 182 -9.96 2.48 17.58
C LEU A 182 -11.08 2.35 16.54
N LEU A 183 -10.70 2.34 15.26
CA LEU A 183 -11.64 2.27 14.15
C LEU A 183 -11.90 0.85 13.63
N ARG A 184 -11.22 -0.18 14.15
CA ARG A 184 -11.32 -1.60 13.74
C ARG A 184 -12.78 -2.06 13.59
N LYS A 185 -13.64 -1.72 14.54
CA LYS A 185 -15.06 -2.09 14.53
C LYS A 185 -15.80 -1.54 13.31
N TYR A 186 -15.37 -0.40 12.79
CA TYR A 186 -16.00 0.28 11.66
C TYR A 186 -15.37 -0.08 10.32
N VAL A 187 -14.09 -0.49 10.28
CA VAL A 187 -13.32 -0.69 9.03
C VAL A 187 -12.91 -2.13 8.77
N VAL A 188 -13.21 -3.07 9.69
CA VAL A 188 -12.84 -4.50 9.54
C VAL A 188 -14.03 -5.43 9.72
N GLU A 189 -14.86 -5.22 10.73
CA GLU A 189 -16.00 -6.12 11.02
C GLU A 189 -17.13 -6.08 9.96
N PRO A 190 -17.45 -4.95 9.29
CA PRO A 190 -18.51 -4.93 8.30
C PRO A 190 -18.16 -5.66 7.01
N ALA A 191 -19.04 -6.55 6.54
CA ALA A 191 -18.83 -7.39 5.34
C ALA A 191 -18.54 -6.60 4.04
N HIS A 192 -19.11 -5.40 3.89
CA HIS A 192 -18.93 -4.57 2.69
C HIS A 192 -17.55 -3.89 2.62
N ILE A 193 -16.75 -3.99 3.68
CA ILE A 193 -15.42 -3.37 3.77
C ILE A 193 -14.40 -4.49 3.60
N TRP A 194 -14.19 -4.88 2.33
CA TRP A 194 -13.55 -6.15 1.99
C TRP A 194 -12.07 -6.04 1.58
N TRP A 195 -11.56 -4.82 1.37
CA TRP A 195 -10.14 -4.52 1.10
C TRP A 195 -9.54 -5.34 -0.06
N PRO A 196 -9.70 -4.91 -1.33
CA PRO A 196 -9.40 -5.73 -2.50
C PRO A 196 -7.98 -6.31 -2.56
N ALA A 197 -6.97 -5.53 -2.15
CA ALA A 197 -5.59 -6.01 -2.08
C ALA A 197 -5.40 -7.22 -1.15
N THR A 198 -6.23 -7.36 -0.10
CA THR A 198 -6.17 -8.50 0.82
C THR A 198 -6.64 -9.79 0.16
N LEU A 199 -7.65 -9.74 -0.73
CA LEU A 199 -8.13 -10.93 -1.44
C LEU A 199 -7.07 -11.57 -2.33
N VAL A 200 -6.19 -10.75 -2.91
CA VAL A 200 -5.04 -11.24 -3.69
C VAL A 200 -4.10 -12.05 -2.81
N GLN A 201 -3.84 -11.60 -1.58
CA GLN A 201 -3.00 -12.35 -0.62
C GLN A 201 -3.66 -13.67 -0.22
N VAL A 202 -4.96 -13.64 0.09
CA VAL A 202 -5.72 -14.84 0.47
C VAL A 202 -5.73 -15.86 -0.66
N SER A 203 -6.01 -15.42 -1.89
CA SER A 203 -5.98 -16.27 -3.08
C SER A 203 -4.61 -16.94 -3.27
N LEU A 204 -3.53 -16.19 -3.04
CA LEU A 204 -2.17 -16.75 -3.10
C LEU A 204 -1.89 -17.75 -1.97
N PHE A 205 -2.33 -17.49 -0.72
CA PHE A 205 -2.16 -18.46 0.37
C PHE A 205 -2.84 -19.79 0.05
N ARG A 206 -4.07 -19.70 -0.47
CA ARG A 206 -4.83 -20.86 -0.92
C ARG A 206 -4.12 -21.60 -2.03
N ALA A 207 -3.67 -20.90 -3.08
CA ALA A 207 -2.94 -21.51 -4.18
C ALA A 207 -1.65 -22.23 -3.74
N LEU A 208 -1.02 -21.79 -2.66
CA LEU A 208 0.21 -22.35 -2.11
C LEU A 208 0.01 -23.50 -1.10
N HIS A 209 -1.09 -23.49 -0.33
CA HIS A 209 -1.34 -24.46 0.74
C HIS A 209 -2.38 -25.53 0.37
N GLU A 210 -3.36 -25.19 -0.45
CA GLU A 210 -4.41 -26.12 -0.88
C GLU A 210 -3.89 -27.01 -2.02
N ARG A 211 -4.21 -28.31 -1.96
CA ARG A 211 -3.93 -29.25 -3.05
C ARG A 211 -5.05 -29.17 -4.07
N ASP A 212 -4.72 -28.78 -5.30
CA ASP A 212 -5.66 -28.75 -6.42
C ASP A 212 -5.45 -29.99 -7.30
N GLU A 213 -6.46 -30.85 -7.42
CA GLU A 213 -6.41 -32.09 -8.24
C GLU A 213 -6.59 -31.83 -9.74
N ARG A 214 -6.70 -30.56 -10.16
CA ARG A 214 -6.79 -30.17 -11.57
C ARG A 214 -5.51 -30.51 -12.35
N ARG A 215 -5.67 -30.81 -13.65
CA ARG A 215 -4.59 -31.15 -14.61
C ARG A 215 -3.43 -30.14 -14.62
N MET A 216 -3.74 -28.86 -14.40
CA MET A 216 -2.78 -27.80 -14.09
C MET A 216 -3.08 -27.27 -12.69
N SER A 217 -2.22 -27.60 -11.72
CA SER A 217 -2.35 -27.03 -10.38
C SER A 217 -2.05 -25.53 -10.41
N ARG A 218 -2.71 -24.76 -9.54
CA ARG A 218 -2.50 -23.30 -9.42
C ARG A 218 -1.02 -22.96 -9.19
N ALA A 219 -0.32 -23.79 -8.41
CA ALA A 219 1.12 -23.65 -8.17
C ALA A 219 1.98 -23.84 -9.44
N LYS A 220 1.65 -24.81 -10.31
CA LYS A 220 2.37 -24.99 -11.60
C LYS A 220 2.16 -23.80 -12.53
N PHE A 221 0.93 -23.32 -12.65
CA PHE A 221 0.63 -22.14 -13.45
C PHE A 221 1.36 -20.90 -12.92
N PHE A 222 1.34 -20.69 -11.60
CA PHE A 222 2.07 -19.62 -10.94
C PHE A 222 3.58 -19.65 -11.27
N LEU A 223 4.22 -20.81 -11.20
CA LEU A 223 5.65 -20.93 -11.49
C LEU A 223 5.99 -20.62 -12.95
N ILE A 224 5.15 -21.06 -13.90
CA ILE A 224 5.32 -20.74 -15.33
C ILE A 224 5.24 -19.23 -15.53
N VAL A 225 4.20 -18.58 -15.00
CA VAL A 225 4.02 -17.13 -15.11
C VAL A 225 5.17 -16.37 -14.44
N LEU A 226 5.65 -16.84 -13.28
CA LEU A 226 6.79 -16.25 -12.58
C LEU A 226 8.06 -16.29 -13.44
N ILE A 227 8.38 -17.43 -14.06
CA ILE A 227 9.56 -17.58 -14.92
C ILE A 227 9.41 -16.71 -16.17
N CYS A 228 8.25 -16.75 -16.84
CA CYS A 228 8.00 -15.91 -18.01
C CYS A 228 8.10 -14.42 -17.69
N SER A 229 7.53 -13.98 -16.57
CA SER A 229 7.59 -12.58 -16.13
C SER A 229 9.01 -12.17 -15.75
N PHE A 230 9.76 -13.02 -15.06
CA PHE A 230 11.17 -12.79 -14.73
C PHE A 230 12.03 -12.67 -15.99
N SER A 231 11.87 -13.58 -16.95
CA SER A 231 12.57 -13.51 -18.23
C SER A 231 12.18 -12.28 -19.05
N TRP A 232 10.88 -11.94 -19.08
CA TRP A 232 10.41 -10.74 -19.78
C TRP A 232 11.00 -9.47 -19.16
N TYR A 233 11.13 -9.39 -17.84
CA TYR A 233 11.66 -8.21 -17.14
C TYR A 233 13.05 -7.78 -17.63
N ALA A 234 13.91 -8.74 -18.00
CA ALA A 234 15.23 -8.45 -18.55
C ALA A 234 15.17 -7.71 -19.90
N VAL A 235 14.08 -7.87 -20.66
CA VAL A 235 13.94 -7.29 -21.99
C VAL A 235 13.74 -5.77 -21.95
N PRO A 236 12.64 -5.20 -21.39
CA PRO A 236 12.50 -3.76 -21.31
C PRO A 236 13.40 -3.13 -20.23
N GLY A 237 13.86 -3.92 -19.24
CA GLY A 237 14.66 -3.41 -18.13
C GLY A 237 16.16 -3.28 -18.42
N TYR A 238 16.71 -4.10 -19.33
CA TYR A 238 18.15 -4.12 -19.59
C TYR A 238 18.51 -4.24 -21.07
N LEU A 239 17.91 -5.21 -21.79
CA LEU A 239 18.32 -5.51 -23.17
C LEU A 239 17.81 -4.47 -24.18
N PHE A 240 16.58 -3.99 -24.02
CA PHE A 240 15.94 -3.05 -24.95
C PHE A 240 15.08 -2.03 -24.20
N THR A 241 15.76 -1.05 -23.61
CA THR A 241 15.17 -0.01 -22.74
C THR A 241 14.19 0.92 -23.45
N THR A 242 14.22 1.01 -24.78
CA THR A 242 13.24 1.79 -25.56
C THR A 242 11.81 1.28 -25.38
N LEU A 243 11.60 -0.01 -25.08
CA LEU A 243 10.26 -0.58 -24.81
C LEU A 243 9.61 -0.04 -23.55
N ARG A 244 10.42 0.58 -22.69
CA ARG A 244 9.94 1.22 -21.47
C ARG A 244 9.04 2.40 -21.75
N ASN A 245 9.30 3.15 -22.82
CA ASN A 245 8.51 4.30 -23.20
C ASN A 245 8.49 4.49 -24.71
N ILE A 246 7.42 3.99 -25.33
CA ILE A 246 7.13 4.12 -26.76
C ILE A 246 6.15 5.29 -26.92
N SER A 247 6.69 6.50 -27.07
CA SER A 247 5.91 7.72 -27.29
C SER A 247 5.59 7.92 -28.77
N TRP A 248 4.47 7.36 -29.25
CA TRP A 248 4.10 7.40 -30.68
C TRP A 248 3.98 8.83 -31.23
N VAL A 249 3.41 9.74 -30.44
CA VAL A 249 3.24 11.16 -30.83
C VAL A 249 4.59 11.84 -31.04
N CYS A 250 5.60 11.53 -30.21
CA CYS A 250 6.95 12.04 -30.39
C CYS A 250 7.61 11.48 -31.65
N TRP A 251 7.33 10.22 -32.00
CA TRP A 251 7.89 9.59 -33.19
C TRP A 251 7.28 10.15 -34.48
N ALA A 252 5.96 10.34 -34.49
CA ALA A 252 5.24 10.91 -35.63
C ALA A 252 5.61 12.39 -35.89
N PHE A 253 5.90 13.16 -34.84
CA PHE A 253 6.21 14.59 -34.91
C PHE A 253 7.55 14.92 -34.26
N SER A 254 8.63 14.29 -34.76
CA SER A 254 9.97 14.38 -34.18
C SER A 254 10.53 15.80 -34.05
N ASN A 255 10.17 16.72 -34.95
CA ASN A 255 10.70 18.09 -34.97
C ASN A 255 9.85 19.10 -34.17
N SER A 256 8.72 18.68 -33.59
CA SER A 256 7.79 19.58 -32.90
C SER A 256 7.96 19.53 -31.38
N VAL A 257 8.39 20.65 -30.79
CA VAL A 257 8.54 20.78 -29.32
C VAL A 257 7.20 20.59 -28.62
N THR A 258 6.12 21.13 -29.16
CA THR A 258 4.76 20.95 -28.61
C THR A 258 4.33 19.49 -28.65
N ALA A 259 4.61 18.77 -29.75
CA ALA A 259 4.28 17.35 -29.83
C ALA A 259 5.10 16.52 -28.82
N GLN A 260 6.36 16.89 -28.57
CA GLN A 260 7.19 16.26 -27.55
C GLN A 260 6.67 16.54 -26.12
N GLN A 261 6.25 17.79 -25.84
CA GLN A 261 5.68 18.17 -24.54
C GLN A 261 4.34 17.46 -24.24
N ILE A 262 3.52 17.22 -25.26
CA ILE A 262 2.25 16.49 -25.12
C ILE A 262 2.48 14.97 -25.06
N GLY A 263 3.33 14.47 -25.96
CA GLY A 263 3.45 13.04 -26.24
C GLY A 263 4.48 12.29 -25.40
N SER A 264 5.50 12.96 -24.88
CA SER A 264 6.57 12.29 -24.12
C SER A 264 6.03 11.76 -22.81
N GLY A 265 6.17 10.45 -22.56
CA GLY A 265 5.79 9.87 -21.27
C GLY A 265 6.84 10.03 -20.16
N LEU A 266 8.03 10.59 -20.44
CA LEU A 266 9.08 10.82 -19.43
C LEU A 266 9.15 12.29 -18.99
N GLN A 267 8.97 13.22 -19.94
CA GLN A 267 9.16 14.67 -19.71
C GLN A 267 7.95 15.49 -20.18
N GLY A 268 6.87 14.83 -20.56
CA GLY A 268 5.66 15.45 -21.07
C GLY A 268 4.40 14.84 -20.45
N LEU A 269 3.25 15.14 -21.05
CA LEU A 269 1.95 14.71 -20.54
C LEU A 269 1.64 13.24 -20.82
N GLY A 270 2.43 12.55 -21.65
CA GLY A 270 2.29 11.12 -21.92
C GLY A 270 1.14 10.72 -22.85
N LEU A 271 0.57 11.65 -23.62
CA LEU A 271 -0.50 11.31 -24.55
C LEU A 271 0.01 10.41 -25.68
N GLY A 272 -0.52 9.19 -25.78
CA GLY A 272 -0.06 8.20 -26.77
C GLY A 272 1.29 7.57 -26.42
N ALA A 273 1.75 7.69 -25.17
CA ALA A 273 2.87 6.92 -24.66
C ALA A 273 2.41 5.51 -24.25
N LEU A 274 3.06 4.49 -24.80
CA LEU A 274 2.85 3.09 -24.50
C LEU A 274 4.08 2.52 -23.80
N THR A 275 3.89 1.56 -22.92
CA THR A 275 4.99 0.87 -22.25
C THR A 275 4.75 -0.64 -22.26
N LEU A 276 5.83 -1.40 -22.45
CA LEU A 276 5.84 -2.86 -22.27
C LEU A 276 6.57 -3.26 -20.97
N ASP A 277 6.94 -2.27 -20.15
CA ASP A 277 7.54 -2.47 -18.83
C ASP A 277 6.47 -2.36 -17.73
N TRP A 278 6.18 -3.49 -17.10
CA TRP A 278 5.22 -3.55 -15.98
C TRP A 278 5.60 -2.64 -14.80
N THR A 279 6.90 -2.39 -14.60
CA THR A 279 7.37 -1.52 -13.51
C THR A 279 6.96 -0.08 -13.76
N VAL A 280 6.99 0.39 -15.02
CA VAL A 280 6.50 1.73 -15.37
C VAL A 280 5.01 1.83 -15.07
N VAL A 281 4.23 0.84 -15.50
CA VAL A 281 2.77 0.79 -15.26
C VAL A 281 2.43 0.85 -13.78
N ALA A 282 3.12 0.06 -12.95
CA ALA A 282 2.77 -0.11 -11.53
C ALA A 282 3.44 0.91 -10.58
N SER A 283 4.45 1.67 -11.02
CA SER A 283 5.31 2.49 -10.15
C SER A 283 4.57 3.56 -9.34
N PHE A 284 3.53 4.18 -9.90
CA PHE A 284 2.82 5.30 -9.26
C PHE A 284 1.38 4.99 -8.85
N LEU A 285 0.67 4.14 -9.61
CA LEU A 285 -0.74 3.79 -9.36
C LEU A 285 -0.93 2.37 -8.80
N PHE A 286 0.17 1.69 -8.47
CA PHE A 286 0.21 0.27 -8.11
C PHE A 286 -0.37 -0.63 -9.22
N SER A 287 -0.60 -1.90 -8.92
CA SER A 287 -1.13 -2.85 -9.90
C SER A 287 -2.61 -2.56 -10.21
N PRO A 288 -2.97 -2.23 -11.47
CA PRO A 288 -4.35 -1.99 -11.85
C PRO A 288 -5.20 -3.26 -11.77
N LEU A 289 -4.59 -4.45 -11.82
CA LEU A 289 -5.29 -5.75 -11.78
C LEU A 289 -6.04 -6.01 -10.46
N ILE A 290 -5.69 -5.27 -9.41
CA ILE A 290 -6.24 -5.43 -8.06
C ILE A 290 -7.40 -4.44 -7.83
N SER A 291 -7.45 -3.35 -8.60
CA SER A 291 -8.42 -2.28 -8.42
C SER A 291 -9.70 -2.58 -9.22
N PRO A 292 -10.89 -2.31 -8.69
CA PRO A 292 -12.14 -2.46 -9.43
C PRO A 292 -12.17 -1.59 -10.70
N PHE A 293 -12.84 -2.07 -11.74
CA PHE A 293 -12.90 -1.39 -13.04
C PHE A 293 -13.40 0.06 -12.94
N PHE A 294 -14.42 0.32 -12.11
CA PHE A 294 -14.96 1.68 -11.97
C PHE A 294 -13.92 2.66 -11.38
N ALA A 295 -13.02 2.19 -10.51
CA ALA A 295 -11.96 3.02 -9.95
C ALA A 295 -10.94 3.36 -11.03
N ILE A 296 -10.56 2.38 -11.86
CA ILE A 296 -9.67 2.58 -13.01
C ILE A 296 -10.27 3.58 -14.01
N ALA A 297 -11.56 3.44 -14.33
CA ALA A 297 -12.27 4.36 -15.22
C ALA A 297 -12.30 5.81 -14.69
N ASN A 298 -12.48 5.99 -13.37
CA ASN A 298 -12.42 7.32 -12.74
C ASN A 298 -11.02 7.94 -12.82
N VAL A 299 -9.96 7.17 -12.55
CA VAL A 299 -8.58 7.64 -12.69
C VAL A 299 -8.27 8.04 -14.14
N LEU A 300 -8.75 7.25 -15.12
CA LEU A 300 -8.61 7.57 -16.53
C LEU A 300 -9.35 8.87 -16.90
N ALA A 301 -10.57 9.07 -16.40
CA ALA A 301 -11.32 10.31 -16.61
C ALA A 301 -10.57 11.53 -16.02
N GLY A 302 -10.00 11.38 -14.82
CA GLY A 302 -9.15 12.40 -14.20
C GLY A 302 -7.91 12.71 -15.04
N TYR A 303 -7.23 11.68 -15.56
CA TYR A 303 -6.09 11.85 -16.45
C TYR A 303 -6.45 12.61 -17.75
N ILE A 304 -7.57 12.25 -18.39
CA ILE A 304 -8.06 12.95 -19.59
C ILE A 304 -8.32 14.43 -19.27
N LEU A 305 -8.93 14.71 -18.12
CA LEU A 305 -9.17 16.09 -17.68
C LEU A 305 -7.85 16.86 -17.51
N ILE A 306 -6.83 16.26 -16.88
CA ILE A 306 -5.51 16.89 -16.71
C ILE A 306 -4.82 17.17 -18.05
N ILE A 307 -4.92 16.25 -19.01
CA ILE A 307 -4.40 16.43 -20.37
C ILE A 307 -5.06 17.61 -21.10
N VAL A 308 -6.29 17.96 -20.75
CA VAL A 308 -7.00 19.11 -21.34
C VAL A 308 -6.70 20.40 -20.57
N VAL A 309 -6.76 20.35 -19.24
CA VAL A 309 -6.61 21.53 -18.38
C VAL A 309 -5.20 22.11 -18.44
N ILE A 310 -4.15 21.27 -18.46
CA ILE A 310 -2.76 21.77 -18.49
C ILE A 310 -2.48 22.60 -19.76
N PRO A 311 -2.72 22.10 -20.99
CA PRO A 311 -2.55 22.88 -22.21
C PRO A 311 -3.35 24.19 -22.24
N ILE A 312 -4.60 24.19 -21.76
CA ILE A 312 -5.44 25.38 -21.71
C ILE A 312 -4.84 26.42 -20.76
N ALA A 313 -4.41 25.99 -19.57
CA ALA A 313 -3.79 26.88 -18.58
C ALA A 313 -2.43 27.40 -19.05
N TYR A 314 -1.61 26.55 -19.68
CA TYR A 314 -0.25 26.85 -20.09
C TYR A 314 -0.19 27.66 -21.40
N TRP A 315 -0.74 27.15 -22.50
CA TRP A 315 -0.70 27.83 -23.80
C TRP A 315 -1.88 28.77 -24.04
N GLY A 316 -3.08 28.41 -23.57
CA GLY A 316 -4.29 29.18 -23.84
C GLY A 316 -4.34 30.51 -23.08
N PHE A 317 -4.19 30.45 -21.76
CA PHE A 317 -4.28 31.62 -20.88
C PHE A 317 -2.94 32.15 -20.37
N ASN A 318 -1.84 31.40 -20.56
CA ASN A 318 -0.53 31.69 -19.99
C ASN A 318 -0.59 32.10 -18.50
N LEU A 319 -1.31 31.29 -17.70
CA LEU A 319 -1.56 31.61 -16.30
C LEU A 319 -0.25 31.75 -15.52
N TYR A 320 -0.06 32.88 -14.85
CA TYR A 320 1.14 33.19 -14.05
C TYR A 320 2.46 33.17 -14.85
N SER A 321 2.42 33.54 -16.14
CA SER A 321 3.59 33.50 -17.02
C SER A 321 4.21 32.10 -17.12
N ALA A 322 3.33 31.11 -17.28
CA ALA A 322 3.64 29.69 -17.41
C ALA A 322 4.70 29.41 -18.48
N ASP A 323 4.71 30.17 -19.57
CA ASP A 323 5.64 30.05 -20.70
C ASP A 323 7.12 30.13 -20.33
N ARG A 324 7.44 30.72 -19.17
CA ARG A 324 8.81 30.83 -18.64
C ARG A 324 9.31 29.55 -17.96
N PHE A 325 8.44 28.59 -17.72
CA PHE A 325 8.72 27.37 -16.96
C PHE A 325 8.43 26.12 -17.80
N PRO A 326 9.11 24.99 -17.54
CA PRO A 326 8.75 23.73 -18.18
C PRO A 326 7.30 23.34 -17.87
N ILE A 327 6.57 22.80 -18.86
CA ILE A 327 5.19 22.34 -18.70
C ILE A 327 5.04 21.32 -17.56
N LEU A 328 6.02 20.44 -17.41
CA LEU A 328 6.08 19.39 -16.40
C LEU A 328 7.43 19.43 -15.66
N SER A 329 7.41 19.96 -14.43
CA SER A 329 8.59 20.00 -13.56
C SER A 329 8.16 20.14 -12.10
N SER A 330 8.86 19.45 -11.20
CA SER A 330 8.73 19.61 -9.74
C SER A 330 9.75 20.59 -9.15
N ASP A 331 10.59 21.21 -9.98
CA ASP A 331 11.59 22.18 -9.54
C ASP A 331 10.94 23.53 -9.19
N LEU A 332 11.67 24.32 -8.40
CA LEU A 332 11.31 25.68 -8.03
C LEU A 332 12.07 26.68 -8.91
N PHE A 333 11.43 27.78 -9.28
CA PHE A 333 11.97 28.77 -10.21
C PHE A 333 11.90 30.21 -9.70
N THR A 334 12.76 31.05 -10.22
CA THR A 334 12.70 32.52 -10.12
C THR A 334 11.75 33.09 -11.17
N ALA A 335 11.39 34.38 -11.09
CA ALA A 335 10.50 35.02 -12.07
C ALA A 335 11.03 34.98 -13.53
N GLN A 336 12.33 34.75 -13.70
CA GLN A 336 13.03 34.67 -14.98
C GLN A 336 13.16 33.23 -15.50
N GLY A 337 12.63 32.23 -14.79
CA GLY A 337 12.70 30.82 -15.19
C GLY A 337 13.99 30.10 -14.80
N GLN A 338 14.87 30.74 -14.02
CA GLN A 338 16.08 30.08 -13.50
C GLN A 338 15.73 29.25 -12.25
N ARG A 339 16.49 28.17 -11.98
CA ARG A 339 16.30 27.37 -10.77
C ARG A 339 16.46 28.22 -9.51
N TYR A 340 15.54 28.06 -8.58
CA TYR A 340 15.52 28.80 -7.33
C TYR A 340 16.59 28.25 -6.38
N ASN A 341 17.45 29.12 -5.86
CA ASN A 341 18.46 28.74 -4.88
C ASN A 341 17.85 28.71 -3.47
N ILE A 342 17.55 27.50 -2.97
CA ILE A 342 16.93 27.30 -1.65
C ILE A 342 17.96 27.50 -0.52
N THR A 343 19.21 27.08 -0.71
CA THR A 343 20.23 27.16 0.34
C THR A 343 20.68 28.59 0.63
N ALA A 344 20.51 29.52 -0.33
CA ALA A 344 20.78 30.93 -0.13
C ALA A 344 19.82 31.60 0.86
N ILE A 345 18.55 31.19 0.88
CA ILE A 345 17.48 31.82 1.67
C ILE A 345 17.24 31.17 3.04
N VAL A 346 17.97 30.10 3.38
CA VAL A 346 17.83 29.42 4.67
C VAL A 346 19.04 29.74 5.53
N ASN A 347 18.80 30.41 6.66
CA ASN A 347 19.87 30.87 7.56
C ASN A 347 20.49 29.71 8.37
N HIS A 348 21.53 30.02 9.16
CA HIS A 348 22.21 29.04 10.02
C HIS A 348 21.34 28.39 11.11
N LYS A 349 20.21 29.02 11.47
CA LYS A 349 19.23 28.54 12.45
C LYS A 349 18.08 27.74 11.81
N PHE A 350 18.21 27.40 10.53
CA PHE A 350 17.18 26.69 9.76
C PHE A 350 15.90 27.51 9.57
N GLU A 351 15.98 28.84 9.64
CA GLU A 351 14.85 29.76 9.41
C GLU A 351 14.98 30.45 8.05
N LEU A 352 13.87 30.98 7.54
CA LEU A 352 13.85 31.77 6.31
C LEU A 352 14.54 33.12 6.54
N ASP A 353 15.59 33.39 5.77
CA ASP A 353 16.29 34.67 5.69
C ASP A 353 15.48 35.62 4.79
N ILE A 354 14.62 36.42 5.43
CA ILE A 354 13.68 37.33 4.73
C ILE A 354 14.42 38.32 3.81
N PRO A 355 15.50 39.01 4.23
CA PRO A 355 16.26 39.88 3.34
C PRO A 355 16.75 39.19 2.06
N LYS A 356 17.35 37.99 2.17
CA LYS A 356 17.82 37.25 0.99
C LYS A 356 16.68 36.71 0.13
N TYR A 357 15.57 36.34 0.76
CA TYR A 357 14.35 35.95 0.06
C TYR A 357 13.79 37.12 -0.77
N GLU A 358 13.77 38.33 -0.21
CA GLU A 358 13.33 39.53 -0.92
C GLU A 358 14.27 39.89 -2.09
N GLU A 359 15.59 39.69 -1.92
CA GLU A 359 16.59 39.89 -2.98
C GLU A 359 16.40 38.90 -4.15
N GLN A 360 16.21 37.61 -3.85
CA GLN A 360 16.01 36.58 -4.86
C GLN A 360 14.59 36.60 -5.47
N GLY A 361 13.64 37.17 -4.75
CA GLY A 361 12.25 37.28 -5.14
C GLY A 361 11.40 36.03 -4.87
N ARG A 362 10.13 36.11 -5.26
CA ARG A 362 9.13 35.06 -5.00
C ARG A 362 9.44 33.76 -5.73
N ILE A 363 9.07 32.65 -5.10
CA ILE A 363 9.16 31.31 -5.67
C ILE A 363 8.05 31.13 -6.71
N HIS A 364 8.42 30.62 -7.88
CA HIS A 364 7.51 30.23 -8.96
C HIS A 364 7.59 28.71 -9.17
N ILE A 365 6.49 28.12 -9.61
CA ILE A 365 6.36 26.68 -9.86
C ILE A 365 5.72 26.46 -11.23
N SER A 366 5.97 25.29 -11.82
CA SER A 366 5.36 24.92 -13.10
C SER A 366 3.82 24.83 -12.99
N THR A 367 3.13 24.99 -14.13
CA THR A 367 1.67 24.83 -14.20
C THR A 367 1.21 23.44 -13.77
N PHE A 368 1.95 22.39 -14.16
CA PHE A 368 1.71 21.03 -13.70
C PHE A 368 1.78 20.94 -12.16
N PHE A 369 2.84 21.49 -11.57
CA PHE A 369 3.03 21.39 -10.12
C PHE A 369 1.97 22.20 -9.34
N ALA A 370 1.62 23.38 -9.83
CA ALA A 370 0.55 24.20 -9.25
C ALA A 370 -0.82 23.48 -9.30
N LEU A 371 -1.17 22.89 -10.45
CA LEU A 371 -2.41 22.14 -10.61
C LEU A 371 -2.40 20.88 -9.74
N ALA A 372 -1.28 20.16 -9.66
CA ALA A 372 -1.15 18.99 -8.79
C ALA A 372 -1.44 19.35 -7.31
N TYR A 373 -0.92 20.46 -6.80
CA TYR A 373 -1.27 20.96 -5.47
C TYR A 373 -2.75 21.34 -5.36
N GLY A 374 -3.29 22.05 -6.35
CA GLY A 374 -4.70 22.46 -6.38
C GLY A 374 -5.65 21.26 -6.31
N PHE A 375 -5.40 20.24 -7.13
CA PHE A 375 -6.16 18.99 -7.10
C PHE A 375 -5.92 18.19 -5.82
N GLY A 376 -4.72 18.23 -5.23
CA GLY A 376 -4.45 17.66 -3.92
C GLY A 376 -5.32 18.27 -2.82
N PHE A 377 -5.45 19.61 -2.78
CA PHE A 377 -6.37 20.28 -1.84
C PHE A 377 -7.83 19.98 -2.15
N ALA A 378 -8.21 19.93 -3.43
CA ALA A 378 -9.56 19.56 -3.83
C ALA A 378 -9.91 18.12 -3.42
N ALA A 379 -8.95 17.19 -3.49
CA ALA A 379 -9.13 15.80 -3.08
C ALA A 379 -9.51 15.71 -1.59
N ILE A 380 -8.86 16.49 -0.71
CA ILE A 380 -9.18 16.54 0.73
C ILE A 380 -10.67 16.88 0.94
N ALA A 381 -11.17 17.94 0.29
CA ALA A 381 -12.57 18.34 0.38
C ALA A 381 -13.51 17.33 -0.31
N SER A 382 -13.08 16.77 -1.44
CA SER A 382 -13.82 15.76 -2.21
C SER A 382 -14.01 14.48 -1.40
N THR A 383 -12.99 13.98 -0.71
CA THR A 383 -13.08 12.79 0.15
C THR A 383 -14.16 12.96 1.22
N LEU A 384 -14.18 14.10 1.92
CA LEU A 384 -15.18 14.36 2.96
C LEU A 384 -16.58 14.48 2.38
N THR A 385 -16.75 15.24 1.30
CA THR A 385 -18.07 15.45 0.68
C THR A 385 -18.60 14.16 0.03
N HIS A 386 -17.76 13.40 -0.66
CA HIS A 386 -18.09 12.11 -1.24
C HIS A 386 -18.54 11.11 -0.17
N VAL A 387 -17.77 10.97 0.92
CA VAL A 387 -18.16 10.08 2.02
C VAL A 387 -19.43 10.57 2.71
N ALA A 388 -19.59 11.87 2.94
CA ALA A 388 -20.78 12.42 3.58
C ALA A 388 -22.06 12.17 2.76
N PHE A 389 -22.04 12.39 1.44
CA PHE A 389 -23.23 12.27 0.60
C PHE A 389 -23.54 10.83 0.20
N PHE A 390 -22.54 10.06 -0.22
CA PHE A 390 -22.76 8.71 -0.74
C PHE A 390 -22.79 7.66 0.36
N TYR A 391 -21.84 7.74 1.30
CA TYR A 391 -21.69 6.74 2.36
C TYR A 391 -22.25 7.20 3.71
N GLY A 392 -22.55 8.49 3.91
CA GLY A 392 -22.91 9.03 5.22
C GLY A 392 -24.19 8.42 5.80
N ARG A 393 -25.22 8.19 4.96
CA ARG A 393 -26.44 7.50 5.38
C ARG A 393 -26.18 6.06 5.82
N GLU A 394 -25.29 5.38 5.11
CA GLU A 394 -24.92 4.00 5.40
C GLU A 394 -24.04 3.92 6.66
N ILE A 395 -23.06 4.80 6.80
CA ILE A 395 -22.23 4.96 8.01
C ILE A 395 -23.13 5.23 9.21
N TYR A 396 -24.11 6.12 9.11
CA TYR A 396 -25.02 6.44 10.21
C TYR A 396 -25.93 5.26 10.57
N LYS A 397 -26.52 4.60 9.56
CA LYS A 397 -27.32 3.39 9.78
C LYS A 397 -26.49 2.29 10.43
N ARG A 398 -25.24 2.11 10.00
CA ARG A 398 -24.30 1.13 10.55
C ARG A 398 -23.79 1.51 11.92
N TYR A 399 -23.57 2.79 12.21
CA TYR A 399 -23.25 3.27 13.55
C TYR A 399 -24.38 2.89 14.52
N ARG A 400 -25.64 3.05 14.09
CA ARG A 400 -26.81 2.65 14.87
C ARG A 400 -27.00 1.13 14.93
N ALA A 401 -26.69 0.42 13.85
CA ALA A 401 -26.80 -1.04 13.74
C ALA A 401 -25.60 -1.79 14.33
N SER A 402 -24.48 -1.13 14.64
CA SER A 402 -23.26 -1.71 15.25
C SER A 402 -23.52 -2.37 16.62
N HIS A 403 -24.71 -2.12 17.20
CA HIS A 403 -25.20 -2.78 18.40
C HIS A 403 -26.17 -3.96 18.15
N LYS A 404 -26.72 -4.14 16.94
CA LYS A 404 -27.79 -5.13 16.64
C LYS A 404 -27.73 -5.81 15.26
N GLY A 405 -26.76 -5.50 14.42
CA GLY A 405 -26.68 -5.96 13.03
C GLY A 405 -26.22 -7.42 12.88
N LYS A 406 -26.58 -8.04 11.76
CA LYS A 406 -26.14 -9.37 11.35
C LYS A 406 -24.63 -9.33 11.07
N ALA A 407 -23.86 -10.12 11.81
CA ALA A 407 -22.41 -10.22 11.62
C ALA A 407 -22.09 -11.08 10.39
N ASP A 408 -21.04 -10.67 9.66
CA ASP A 408 -20.46 -11.46 8.57
C ASP A 408 -19.96 -12.83 9.06
N ILE A 409 -19.95 -13.84 8.19
CA ILE A 409 -19.49 -15.19 8.54
C ILE A 409 -18.04 -15.19 9.04
N HIS A 410 -17.14 -14.44 8.41
CA HIS A 410 -15.74 -14.35 8.85
C HIS A 410 -15.62 -13.64 10.19
N THR A 411 -16.47 -12.64 10.46
CA THR A 411 -16.57 -12.00 11.78
C THR A 411 -17.08 -12.98 12.84
N LYS A 412 -18.06 -13.84 12.52
CA LYS A 412 -18.53 -14.91 13.42
C LYS A 412 -17.40 -15.91 13.72
N LEU A 413 -16.63 -16.32 12.72
CA LEU A 413 -15.48 -17.22 12.90
C LEU A 413 -14.42 -16.60 13.82
N MET A 414 -14.15 -15.30 13.64
CA MET A 414 -13.17 -14.58 14.47
C MET A 414 -13.57 -14.49 15.95
N ARG A 415 -14.85 -14.61 16.31
CA ARG A 415 -15.30 -14.64 17.72
C ARG A 415 -14.80 -15.84 18.52
N LYS A 416 -14.30 -16.89 17.86
CA LYS A 416 -13.64 -18.03 18.53
C LYS A 416 -12.32 -17.61 19.17
N TYR A 417 -11.70 -16.53 18.69
CA TYR A 417 -10.46 -15.99 19.24
C TYR A 417 -10.75 -14.94 20.30
N LYS A 418 -9.92 -14.90 21.33
CA LYS A 418 -9.97 -13.84 22.32
C LYS A 418 -9.63 -12.51 21.67
N ASP A 419 -10.55 -11.56 21.74
CA ASP A 419 -10.32 -10.23 21.21
C ASP A 419 -9.18 -9.49 21.94
N ILE A 420 -8.51 -8.63 21.17
CA ILE A 420 -7.44 -7.76 21.68
C ILE A 420 -8.08 -6.68 22.57
N PRO A 421 -7.60 -6.48 23.81
CA PRO A 421 -8.13 -5.44 24.69
C PRO A 421 -7.98 -4.04 24.07
N SER A 422 -9.07 -3.28 23.98
CA SER A 422 -9.06 -1.94 23.37
C SER A 422 -8.07 -0.97 24.03
N TRP A 423 -7.77 -1.15 25.32
CA TRP A 423 -6.81 -0.32 26.05
C TRP A 423 -5.37 -0.41 25.49
N TRP A 424 -5.01 -1.47 24.77
CA TRP A 424 -3.70 -1.58 24.11
C TRP A 424 -3.53 -0.49 23.05
N PHE A 425 -4.58 -0.24 22.26
CA PHE A 425 -4.58 0.80 21.23
C PHE A 425 -4.60 2.20 21.85
N HIS A 426 -5.35 2.41 22.94
CA HIS A 426 -5.32 3.68 23.67
C HIS A 426 -3.93 3.95 24.29
N LEU A 427 -3.30 2.95 24.89
CA LEU A 427 -1.96 3.08 25.46
C LEU A 427 -0.95 3.43 24.37
N LEU A 428 -0.97 2.70 23.26
CA LEU A 428 -0.08 2.92 22.12
C LEU A 428 -0.25 4.33 21.54
N LEU A 429 -1.50 4.81 21.44
CA LEU A 429 -1.81 6.17 21.01
C LEU A 429 -1.28 7.23 21.99
N VAL A 430 -1.55 7.09 23.29
CA VAL A 430 -1.13 8.06 24.30
C VAL A 430 0.40 8.13 24.40
N VAL A 431 1.07 6.96 24.40
CA VAL A 431 2.53 6.90 24.46
C VAL A 431 3.16 7.49 23.19
N SER A 432 2.67 7.13 22.00
CA SER A 432 3.21 7.68 20.75
C SER A 432 3.01 9.20 20.67
N LEU A 433 1.83 9.71 21.02
CA LEU A 433 1.57 11.15 21.04
C LEU A 433 2.43 11.89 22.06
N ALA A 434 2.65 11.31 23.25
CA ALA A 434 3.51 11.90 24.27
C ALA A 434 4.97 11.97 23.82
N VAL A 435 5.49 10.91 23.17
CA VAL A 435 6.85 10.90 22.62
C VAL A 435 6.98 11.88 21.46
N SER A 436 6.00 11.95 20.56
CA SER A 436 5.98 12.96 19.49
C SER A 436 5.95 14.39 20.06
N LEU A 437 5.16 14.63 21.11
CA LEU A 437 5.09 15.94 21.77
C LEU A 437 6.43 16.30 22.42
N ALA A 438 7.07 15.35 23.11
CA ALA A 438 8.40 15.53 23.68
C ALA A 438 9.43 15.88 22.58
N LEU A 439 9.34 15.24 21.41
CA LEU A 439 10.19 15.56 20.26
C LEU A 439 9.93 16.98 19.74
N CYS A 440 8.67 17.42 19.62
CA CYS A 440 8.32 18.79 19.22
C CYS A 440 8.76 19.86 20.24
N ILE A 441 8.85 19.53 21.53
CA ILE A 441 9.24 20.47 22.59
C ILE A 441 10.76 20.51 22.76
N PHE A 442 11.38 19.36 22.97
CA PHE A 442 12.80 19.26 23.34
C PHE A 442 13.76 19.21 22.13
N LEU A 443 13.27 18.80 20.96
CA LEU A 443 14.07 18.67 19.73
C LEU A 443 13.56 19.61 18.61
N ASN A 444 12.91 20.71 18.99
CA ASN A 444 12.34 21.67 18.05
C ASN A 444 13.38 22.27 17.10
N GLU A 445 14.61 22.49 17.58
CA GLU A 445 15.70 23.02 16.74
C GLU A 445 16.06 22.10 15.55
N GLN A 446 15.76 20.79 15.65
CA GLN A 446 16.03 19.82 14.60
C GLN A 446 14.81 19.54 13.72
N VAL A 447 13.59 19.57 14.28
CA VAL A 447 12.36 19.16 13.58
C VAL A 447 11.50 20.34 13.13
N GLN A 448 11.62 21.49 13.79
CA GLN A 448 10.89 22.73 13.53
C GLN A 448 9.37 22.61 13.51
N MET A 449 8.81 21.60 14.17
CA MET A 449 7.38 21.41 14.27
C MET A 449 6.89 21.97 15.60
N PRO A 450 6.04 23.02 15.60
CA PRO A 450 5.46 23.53 16.84
C PRO A 450 4.55 22.47 17.48
N TRP A 451 4.57 22.39 18.81
CA TRP A 451 3.82 21.38 19.57
C TRP A 451 2.31 21.40 19.27
N TRP A 452 1.73 22.58 19.06
CA TRP A 452 0.30 22.72 18.72
C TRP A 452 0.01 22.21 17.30
N GLY A 453 0.99 22.31 16.39
CA GLY A 453 0.90 21.79 15.03
C GLY A 453 0.76 20.27 15.02
N LEU A 454 1.43 19.57 15.94
CA LEU A 454 1.28 18.12 16.12
C LEU A 454 -0.14 17.75 16.53
N LEU A 455 -0.72 18.47 17.50
CA LEU A 455 -2.09 18.22 17.96
C LEU A 455 -3.11 18.48 16.85
N PHE A 456 -2.93 19.58 16.12
CA PHE A 456 -3.77 19.92 14.97
C PHE A 456 -3.67 18.85 13.87
N ALA A 457 -2.45 18.45 13.50
CA ALA A 457 -2.22 17.39 12.51
C ALA A 457 -2.81 16.05 12.96
N SER A 458 -2.69 15.71 14.25
CA SER A 458 -3.24 14.47 14.81
C SER A 458 -4.77 14.48 14.78
N ALA A 459 -5.41 15.59 15.14
CA ALA A 459 -6.86 15.74 15.09
C ALA A 459 -7.38 15.65 13.64
N LEU A 460 -6.68 16.30 12.69
CA LEU A 460 -6.99 16.22 11.27
C LEU A 460 -6.85 14.78 10.78
N ALA A 461 -5.70 14.13 11.02
CA ALA A 461 -5.46 12.75 10.61
C ALA A 461 -6.54 11.79 11.16
N PHE A 462 -6.91 11.93 12.44
CA PHE A 462 -7.98 11.14 13.05
C PHE A 462 -9.33 11.33 12.33
N GLY A 463 -9.70 12.58 12.02
CA GLY A 463 -10.93 12.90 11.29
C GLY A 463 -10.97 12.30 9.88
N PHE A 464 -9.84 12.28 9.18
CA PHE A 464 -9.72 11.71 7.82
C PHE A 464 -9.56 10.19 7.80
N THR A 465 -9.16 9.56 8.90
CA THR A 465 -8.87 8.11 8.92
C THR A 465 -10.09 7.28 8.50
N LEU A 466 -11.28 7.58 9.04
CA LEU A 466 -12.49 6.82 8.70
C LEU A 466 -12.95 7.02 7.24
N PRO A 467 -13.12 8.25 6.72
CA PRO A 467 -13.47 8.48 5.32
C PRO A 467 -12.50 7.81 4.33
N VAL A 468 -11.19 8.01 4.53
CA VAL A 468 -10.16 7.43 3.66
C VAL A 468 -10.21 5.91 3.71
N SER A 469 -10.34 5.31 4.91
CA SER A 469 -10.43 3.86 5.04
C SER A 469 -11.63 3.26 4.29
N ILE A 470 -12.79 3.94 4.29
CA ILE A 470 -13.98 3.46 3.58
C ILE A 470 -13.76 3.47 2.06
N ILE A 471 -13.16 4.55 1.53
CA ILE A 471 -12.85 4.65 0.11
C ILE A 471 -11.84 3.55 -0.26
N THR A 472 -10.70 3.49 0.42
CA THR A 472 -9.64 2.52 0.11
C THR A 472 -10.10 1.08 0.24
N ALA A 473 -10.94 0.77 1.23
CA ALA A 473 -11.45 -0.58 1.42
C ALA A 473 -12.47 -1.05 0.37
N THR A 474 -13.01 -0.12 -0.43
CA THR A 474 -13.97 -0.42 -1.51
C THR A 474 -13.37 -0.26 -2.90
N THR A 475 -12.42 0.66 -3.08
CA THR A 475 -11.83 0.99 -4.39
C THR A 475 -10.38 0.55 -4.55
N ASN A 476 -9.70 0.19 -3.46
CA ASN A 476 -8.24 -0.03 -3.42
C ASN A 476 -7.40 1.20 -3.83
N GLN A 477 -8.00 2.39 -3.86
CA GLN A 477 -7.40 3.67 -4.24
C GLN A 477 -7.83 4.75 -3.24
N VAL A 478 -7.11 5.88 -3.19
CA VAL A 478 -7.41 7.02 -2.31
C VAL A 478 -7.95 8.19 -3.11
#